data_AF-A0A2E1DJR6-F1
#
_entry.id   AF-A0A2E1DJR6-F1
#
_cell.length_a   1.000
_cell.length_b   1.000
_cell.length_c   1.000
_cell.angle_alpha   90.00
_cell.angle_beta   90.00
_cell.angle_gamma   90.00
#
_symmetry.space_group_name_H-M   'P 1'
#
loop_
_entity.id
_entity.type
_entity.pdbx_description
1 polymer ?
#
loop_
_entity_poly.entity_id
_entity_poly.type
_entity_poly.pdbx_seq_one_letter_code
_entity_poly.pdbx_strand_id
1 'polypeptide(L)' 'MKKLLTEWREYLNEMKLDIKVGDVLLGGKFKNKRIIVKEIGKDELGQPTINGKPLLKFRIEKQLPDNKKSKKTLDDQKKK' A
#
# COMPACT_ATOMS: atom_id res chain seq x y z
N MET A 1 -32.78 -7.51 11.09
CA MET A 1 -31.96 -6.30 10.89
C MET A 1 -30.82 -6.15 11.90
N LYS A 2 -31.05 -6.29 13.22
CA LYS A 2 -29.97 -6.16 14.22
C LYS A 2 -28.79 -7.12 14.01
N LYS A 3 -29.04 -8.41 13.72
CA LYS A 3 -27.97 -9.41 13.44
C LYS A 3 -27.04 -9.01 12.29
N LEU A 4 -27.60 -8.57 11.15
CA LEU A 4 -26.83 -8.07 10.00
C LEU A 4 -25.92 -6.89 10.36
N LEU A 5 -26.36 -5.99 11.25
CA LEU A 5 -25.55 -4.85 11.72
C LEU A 5 -24.44 -5.23 12.70
N THR A 6 -24.52 -6.39 13.34
CA THR A 6 -23.53 -6.84 14.33
C THR A 6 -22.51 -7.81 13.71
N GLU A 7 -22.94 -8.66 12.79
CA GLU A 7 -22.14 -9.75 12.21
C GLU A 7 -21.63 -9.46 10.78
N TRP A 8 -21.90 -8.27 10.21
CA TRP A 8 -21.43 -7.91 8.85
C TRP A 8 -19.91 -8.04 8.66
N ARG A 9 -19.13 -7.90 9.74
CA ARG A 9 -17.67 -8.07 9.72
C ARG A 9 -17.25 -9.50 9.35
N GLU A 10 -18.04 -10.51 9.69
CA GLU A 10 -17.75 -11.90 9.32
C GLU A 10 -17.92 -12.14 7.80
N TYR A 11 -18.70 -11.29 7.13
CA TYR A 11 -18.88 -11.32 5.68
C TYR A 11 -17.81 -10.52 4.92
N LEU A 12 -16.94 -9.79 5.63
CA LEU A 12 -15.80 -9.14 5.01
C LEU A 12 -14.67 -10.16 4.82
N ASN A 13 -14.40 -10.51 3.57
CA ASN A 13 -13.18 -11.24 3.23
C ASN A 13 -11.96 -10.37 3.56
N GLU A 14 -11.13 -10.83 4.50
CA GLU A 14 -9.85 -10.20 4.81
C GLU A 14 -8.87 -10.38 3.63
N MET A 15 -8.56 -9.28 2.95
CA MET A 15 -7.52 -9.26 1.92
C MET A 15 -6.15 -8.96 2.56
N LYS A 16 -5.23 -9.94 2.50
CA LYS A 16 -3.85 -9.76 2.98
C LYS A 16 -3.02 -9.05 1.92
N LEU A 17 -2.42 -7.92 2.27
CA LEU A 17 -1.45 -7.19 1.44
C LEU A 17 -0.04 -7.41 1.97
N ASP A 18 0.88 -7.85 1.11
CA ASP A 18 2.30 -8.02 1.46
C ASP A 18 3.05 -6.68 1.33
N ILE A 19 3.00 -5.88 2.40
CA ILE A 19 3.71 -4.60 2.52
C ILE A 19 4.58 -4.67 3.78
N LYS A 20 5.88 -4.41 3.61
CA LYS A 20 6.85 -4.40 4.72
C LYS A 20 7.52 -3.05 4.86
N VAL A 21 8.06 -2.79 6.05
CA VAL A 21 8.93 -1.64 6.28
C VAL A 21 10.16 -1.76 5.38
N GLY A 22 10.49 -0.68 4.67
CA GLY A 22 11.53 -0.64 3.64
C GLY A 22 11.02 -0.78 2.21
N ASP A 23 9.76 -1.14 1.99
CA ASP A 23 9.20 -1.24 0.65
C ASP A 23 9.07 0.12 -0.03
N VAL A 24 9.17 0.12 -1.37
CA VAL A 24 8.98 1.32 -2.19
C VAL A 24 7.55 1.37 -2.70
N LEU A 25 6.91 2.49 -2.42
CA LEU A 25 5.59 2.86 -2.91
C LEU A 25 5.69 4.05 -3.85
N LEU A 26 4.75 4.14 -4.78
CA LEU A 26 4.63 5.27 -5.70
C LEU A 26 3.38 6.09 -5.39
N GLY A 27 3.58 7.33 -4.96
CA GLY A 27 2.51 8.28 -4.65
C GLY A 27 2.40 9.42 -5.67
N GLY A 28 1.22 10.02 -5.77
CA GLY A 28 0.99 11.25 -6.54
C GLY A 28 0.63 11.03 -8.01
N LYS A 29 -0.33 11.82 -8.50
CA LYS A 29 -0.96 11.66 -9.83
C LYS A 29 0.04 11.79 -10.99
N PHE A 30 0.96 12.75 -10.92
CA PHE A 30 1.79 13.15 -12.08
C PHE A 30 3.24 12.67 -12.04
N LYS A 31 3.88 12.62 -10.87
CA LYS A 31 5.33 12.41 -10.77
C LYS A 31 5.75 11.04 -10.24
N ASN A 32 4.80 10.16 -9.92
CA ASN A 32 5.07 8.84 -9.29
C ASN A 32 6.17 8.94 -8.22
N LYS A 33 5.96 9.82 -7.24
CA LYS A 33 6.94 10.09 -6.19
C LYS A 33 7.22 8.80 -5.42
N ARG A 34 8.48 8.40 -5.38
CA ARG A 34 8.96 7.27 -4.57
C ARG A 34 8.85 7.61 -3.08
N ILE A 35 8.24 6.70 -2.33
CA ILE A 35 8.03 6.81 -0.89
C ILE A 35 8.45 5.48 -0.28
N ILE A 36 9.35 5.53 0.70
CA ILE A 36 9.78 4.35 1.43
C ILE A 36 8.85 4.16 2.63
N VAL A 37 8.35 2.94 2.82
CA VAL A 37 7.56 2.58 4.01
C VAL A 37 8.48 2.64 5.23
N LYS A 38 8.15 3.50 6.20
CA LYS A 38 8.85 3.58 7.48
C LYS A 38 8.02 2.93 8.59
N GLU A 39 6.72 3.20 8.58
CA GLU A 39 5.78 2.72 9.59
C GLU A 39 4.43 2.36 8.96
N ILE A 40 3.77 1.38 9.56
CA ILE A 40 2.41 0.96 9.21
C ILE A 40 1.55 1.16 10.45
N GLY A 41 0.54 2.00 10.33
CA GLY A 41 -0.36 2.38 11.40
C GLY A 41 -1.82 2.09 11.09
N LYS A 42 -2.71 2.56 11.96
CA LYS A 42 -4.16 2.56 11.76
C LYS A 42 -4.71 3.93 12.10
N ASP A 43 -5.73 4.34 11.36
CA ASP A 43 -6.50 5.57 11.62
C ASP A 43 -7.58 5.33 12.70
N GLU A 44 -8.26 6.38 13.15
CA GLU A 44 -9.33 6.33 14.16
C GLU A 44 -10.47 5.37 13.77
N LEU A 45 -10.74 5.26 12.46
CA LEU A 45 -11.73 4.35 11.88
C LEU A 45 -11.21 2.92 11.67
N GLY A 46 -9.98 2.62 12.10
CA GLY A 46 -9.33 1.30 11.96
C GLY A 46 -8.78 1.02 10.55
N GLN A 47 -8.73 2.01 9.67
CA GLN A 47 -8.18 1.87 8.31
C GLN A 47 -6.65 1.85 8.34
N PRO A 48 -5.98 1.03 7.51
CA PRO A 48 -4.52 0.97 7.48
C PRO A 48 -3.90 2.24 6.89
N THR A 49 -2.85 2.74 7.55
CA THR A 49 -2.07 3.90 7.12
C THR A 49 -0.60 3.54 6.92
N ILE A 50 0.04 4.21 5.97
CA ILE A 50 1.47 4.10 5.70
C ILE A 50 2.08 5.48 5.88
N ASN A 51 3.03 5.62 6.81
CA ASN A 51 3.65 6.91 7.17
C ASN A 51 2.59 8.00 7.45
N GLY A 52 1.55 7.66 8.22
CA GLY A 52 0.45 8.55 8.56
C GLY A 52 -0.51 8.91 7.42
N LYS A 53 -0.40 8.27 6.24
CA LYS A 53 -1.28 8.51 5.08
C LYS A 53 -2.12 7.29 4.75
N PRO A 54 -3.37 7.45 4.27
CA PRO A 54 -4.21 6.31 3.88
C PRO A 54 -3.55 5.42 2.82
N LEU A 55 -3.61 4.11 3.03
CA LEU A 55 -3.05 3.09 2.14
C LEU A 55 -3.50 3.26 0.67
N LEU A 56 -4.77 3.59 0.46
CA LEU A 56 -5.40 3.74 -0.87
C LEU A 56 -4.77 4.83 -1.75
N LYS A 57 -3.93 5.71 -1.18
CA LYS A 57 -3.24 6.78 -1.94
C LYS A 57 -1.95 6.30 -2.61
N PHE A 58 -1.53 5.07 -2.36
CA PHE A 58 -0.25 4.55 -2.83
C PHE A 58 -0.43 3.43 -3.86
N ARG A 59 0.54 3.32 -4.76
CA ARG A 59 0.71 2.16 -5.64
C ARG A 59 1.90 1.36 -5.15
N ILE A 60 1.73 0.05 -5.01
CA ILE A 60 2.78 -0.87 -4.55
C ILE A 60 3.70 -1.14 -5.74
N GLU A 61 4.95 -0.69 -5.68
CA GLU A 61 5.87 -0.77 -6.83
C GLU A 61 6.17 -2.22 -7.23
N LYS A 62 6.18 -3.14 -6.26
CA LYS A 62 6.41 -4.59 -6.49
C LYS A 62 5.37 -5.22 -7.43
N GLN A 63 4.13 -4.74 -7.38
CA GLN A 63 3.02 -5.30 -8.14
C GLN A 63 2.80 -4.59 -9.49
N LEU A 64 3.57 -3.54 -9.78
CA LEU A 64 3.46 -2.83 -11.06
C LEU A 64 4.25 -3.56 -12.16
N PRO A 65 3.81 -3.46 -13.43
CA PRO A 65 4.60 -3.91 -14.57
C PRO A 65 5.88 -3.06 -14.70
N ASP A 66 6.94 -3.64 -15.27
CA ASP A 66 8.28 -3.02 -15.31
C ASP A 66 8.31 -1.65 -15.98
N ASN A 67 7.47 -1.43 -17.00
CA ASN A 67 7.33 -0.15 -17.67
C ASN A 67 6.80 0.99 -16.79
N LYS A 68 6.19 0.67 -15.65
CA LYS A 68 5.63 1.62 -14.68
C LYS A 68 6.43 1.71 -13.38
N LYS A 69 7.49 0.91 -13.23
CA LYS A 69 8.42 1.02 -12.12
C LYS A 69 9.32 2.25 -12.29
N SER A 70 9.83 2.76 -11.18
CA SER A 70 10.78 3.86 -11.21
C SER A 70 12.10 3.41 -11.86
N LYS A 71 12.70 4.27 -12.70
CA LYS A 71 14.01 4.01 -13.35
C LYS A 71 15.06 3.51 -12.36
N LYS A 72 15.17 4.16 -11.20
CA LYS A 72 16.12 3.77 -10.15
C LYS A 72 15.88 2.36 -9.60
N THR A 73 14.62 1.89 -9.54
CA THR A 73 14.33 0.51 -9.11
C THR A 73 14.75 -0.51 -10.18
N LEU A 74 14.59 -0.17 -11.46
CA LEU A 74 15.06 -0.99 -12.58
C LEU A 74 16.60 -1.03 -12.66
N ASP A 75 17.26 0.11 -12.40
CA ASP A 75 18.72 0.20 -12.38
C ASP A 75 19.33 -0.59 -11.21
N ASP A 76 18.73 -0.53 -10.01
CA ASP A 76 19.15 -1.33 -8.85
C ASP A 76 18.99 -2.84 -9.11
N GLN A 77 17.97 -3.25 -9.86
CA GLN A 77 17.79 -4.66 -10.26
C GLN A 77 18.82 -5.13 -11.28
N LYS A 78 19.29 -4.26 -12.18
CA LYS A 78 20.31 -4.60 -13.19
C LYS A 78 21.73 -4.66 -12.63
N LYS A 79 21.97 -4.07 -11.45
CA LYS A 79 23.29 -4.06 -10.79
C LYS A 79 23.52 -5.24 -9.86
N LYS A 80 22.48 -6.02 -9.55
CA LYS A 80 22.55 -7.28 -8.83
C LYS A 80 22.76 -8.42 -9.81
#